data_AF-A0A7D9EDQ3-F1
#
_entry.id   AF-A0A7D9EDQ3-F1
#
_cell.length_a   1.000
_cell.length_b   1.000
_cell.length_c   1.000
_cell.angle_alpha   90.00
_cell.angle_beta   90.00
_cell.angle_gamma   90.00
#
_symmetry.space_group_name_H-M   'P 1'
#
loop_
_entity.id
_entity.type
_entity.pdbx_description
1 polymer ?
#
loop_
_entity_poly.entity_id
_entity_poly.type
_entity_poly.pdbx_seq_one_letter_code
_entity_poly.pdbx_strand_id
1 'polypeptide(L)'
;MLEINMFFHQMFWQQKQLPDTSEGLKIWTWQRMILMIDMIMDTAPEYNKSGLVGFPINVILNWPMATTAGFAAFLNDKVNRLFKDILNYWGKYLSSPESTYVLTDDPRSGWFGTDAMEAMPNFVKEFECDPKKPHYGYKSWDDFFVRKYRPGIRPVEAPDDDYVIANACESAPFKLAREVCKRDWFWIKNQQYSLGEHG
;
A
#
# COMPACT_ATOMS: atom_id res chain seq x y z
N MET A 1 15.13 8.52 23.57
CA MET A 1 13.74 9.02 23.69
C MET A 1 13.65 10.48 23.26
N LEU A 2 14.58 11.36 23.69
CA LEU A 2 14.64 12.76 23.27
C LEU A 2 14.76 12.97 21.74
N GLU A 3 15.63 12.20 21.06
CA GLU A 3 15.82 12.33 19.60
C GLU A 3 14.59 11.92 18.77
N ILE A 4 13.93 10.81 19.13
CA ILE A 4 12.71 10.37 18.43
C ILE A 4 11.61 11.43 18.58
N ASN A 5 11.45 11.98 19.79
CA ASN A 5 10.50 13.05 20.03
C ASN A 5 10.81 14.29 19.18
N MET A 6 12.08 14.69 19.09
CA MET A 6 12.51 15.79 18.23
C MET A 6 12.16 15.55 16.76
N PHE A 7 12.48 14.38 16.19
CA PHE A 7 12.16 14.07 14.80
C PHE A 7 10.66 14.06 14.52
N PHE A 8 9.86 13.55 15.47
CA PHE A 8 8.41 13.59 15.40
C PHE A 8 7.86 15.02 15.44
N HIS A 9 8.48 15.96 16.15
CA HIS A 9 8.05 17.36 16.05
C HIS A 9 8.52 18.04 14.75
N GLN A 10 9.74 17.74 14.31
CA GLN A 10 10.33 18.33 13.11
C GLN A 10 9.65 17.88 11.81
N MET A 11 9.23 16.61 11.69
CA MET A 11 8.62 16.11 10.45
C MET A 11 7.34 16.88 10.09
N PHE A 12 6.45 17.13 11.05
CA PHE A 12 5.22 17.88 10.79
C PHE A 12 5.46 19.39 10.64
N TRP A 13 6.57 19.91 11.18
CA TRP A 13 6.98 21.28 10.91
C TRP A 13 7.51 21.43 9.47
N GLN A 14 8.36 20.51 9.02
CA GLN A 14 8.95 20.50 7.67
C GLN A 14 7.88 20.33 6.59
N GLN A 15 6.85 19.51 6.86
CA GLN A 15 5.71 19.32 5.95
C GLN A 15 5.02 20.64 5.55
N LYS A 16 5.04 21.67 6.42
CA LYS A 16 4.45 22.98 6.11
C LYS A 16 5.12 23.67 4.92
N GLN A 17 6.40 23.38 4.69
CA GLN A 17 7.20 23.96 3.62
C GLN A 17 7.11 23.19 2.30
N LEU A 18 6.51 21.98 2.33
CA LEU A 18 6.30 21.23 1.10
C LEU A 18 5.22 21.92 0.25
N PRO A 19 5.42 22.02 -1.07
CA PRO A 19 4.40 22.57 -1.96
C PRO A 19 3.11 21.75 -1.82
N ASP A 20 1.96 22.42 -1.85
CA ASP A 20 0.68 21.71 -1.89
C ASP A 20 0.58 20.96 -3.22
N THR A 21 0.84 19.66 -3.17
CA THR A 21 0.38 18.72 -4.18
C THR A 21 -1.06 18.40 -3.87
N SER A 22 -1.90 18.20 -4.88
CA SER A 22 -3.33 17.89 -4.75
C SER A 22 -3.63 16.52 -4.11
N GLU A 23 -2.66 15.92 -3.41
CA GLU A 23 -2.68 14.54 -2.91
C GLU A 23 -2.63 14.50 -1.36
N GLY A 24 -3.81 14.58 -0.75
CA GLY A 24 -4.01 14.30 0.67
C GLY A 24 -3.90 15.52 1.59
N LEU A 25 -4.55 15.42 2.76
CA LEU A 25 -4.57 16.49 3.76
C LEU A 25 -3.27 16.52 4.55
N LYS A 26 -2.70 17.72 4.70
CA LYS A 26 -1.56 17.90 5.59
C LYS A 26 -1.97 17.66 7.06
N ILE A 27 -1.17 16.85 7.76
CA ILE A 27 -1.33 16.56 9.18
C ILE A 27 -0.44 17.53 9.95
N TRP A 28 -0.97 18.11 11.03
CA TRP A 28 -0.28 19.21 11.71
C TRP A 28 0.58 18.78 12.88
N THR A 29 0.31 17.61 13.45
CA THR A 29 1.03 17.09 14.62
C THR A 29 1.06 15.56 14.59
N TRP A 30 2.08 14.99 15.24
CA TRP A 30 2.19 13.54 15.36
C TRP A 30 1.07 12.93 16.21
N GLN A 31 0.54 13.65 17.19
CA GLN A 31 -0.60 13.18 17.99
C GLN A 31 -1.84 13.00 17.11
N ARG A 32 -2.09 13.93 16.18
CA ARG A 32 -3.17 13.78 15.20
C ARG A 32 -2.93 12.60 14.27
N MET A 33 -1.69 12.38 13.83
CA MET A 33 -1.34 11.19 13.05
C MET A 33 -1.70 9.91 13.81
N ILE A 34 -1.33 9.79 15.09
CA ILE A 34 -1.65 8.61 15.90
C ILE A 34 -3.17 8.44 16.09
N LEU A 35 -3.92 9.52 16.36
CA LEU A 35 -5.37 9.44 16.46
C LEU A 35 -6.04 9.02 15.14
N MET A 36 -5.54 9.50 14.01
CA MET A 36 -6.06 9.07 12.71
C MET A 36 -5.74 7.60 12.42
N ILE A 37 -4.56 7.13 12.79
CA ILE A 37 -4.18 5.71 12.72
C ILE A 37 -5.14 4.89 13.60
N ASP A 38 -5.34 5.30 14.85
CA ASP A 38 -6.26 4.65 15.80
C ASP A 38 -7.68 4.51 15.24
N MET A 39 -8.22 5.57 14.61
CA MET A 39 -9.54 5.54 13.96
C MET A 39 -9.66 4.53 12.81
N ILE A 40 -8.54 4.10 12.20
CA ILE A 40 -8.51 3.14 11.09
C ILE A 40 -8.40 1.70 11.57
N MET A 41 -7.91 1.48 12.79
CA MET A 41 -7.49 0.16 13.28
C MET A 41 -8.58 -0.92 13.22
N ASP A 42 -9.86 -0.52 13.27
CA ASP A 42 -11.01 -1.42 13.17
C ASP A 42 -11.88 -1.09 11.94
N THR A 43 -11.25 -0.67 10.83
CA THR A 43 -11.92 -0.37 9.55
C THR A 43 -11.24 -1.06 8.38
N ALA A 44 -12.04 -1.45 7.39
CA ALA A 44 -11.56 -2.01 6.14
C ALA A 44 -11.60 -0.94 5.03
N PRO A 45 -10.63 -0.94 4.09
CA PRO A 45 -10.65 -0.02 2.96
C PRO A 45 -11.87 -0.25 2.05
N GLU A 46 -12.70 0.78 1.91
CA GLU A 46 -13.78 0.84 0.91
C GLU A 46 -13.23 1.08 -0.51
N TYR A 47 -13.99 0.67 -1.52
CA TYR A 47 -13.65 1.02 -2.89
C TYR A 47 -13.84 2.53 -3.14
N ASN A 48 -12.95 3.12 -3.93
CA ASN A 48 -13.08 4.49 -4.41
C ASN A 48 -12.23 4.63 -5.69
N LYS A 49 -12.69 5.47 -6.61
CA LYS A 49 -12.04 5.73 -7.90
C LYS A 49 -10.70 6.48 -7.82
N SER A 50 -10.36 7.10 -6.68
CA SER A 50 -9.05 7.73 -6.54
C SER A 50 -7.95 6.67 -6.41
N GLY A 51 -6.92 6.72 -7.26
CA GLY A 51 -5.82 5.72 -7.27
C GLY A 51 -4.96 5.64 -6.00
N LEU A 52 -5.26 6.45 -4.98
CA LEU A 52 -4.66 6.40 -3.64
C LEU A 52 -5.38 5.40 -2.71
N VAL A 53 -6.45 4.77 -3.20
CA VAL A 53 -7.35 3.93 -2.41
C VAL A 53 -6.80 2.51 -2.36
N GLY A 54 -6.18 2.21 -1.22
CA GLY A 54 -5.82 0.85 -0.86
C GLY A 54 -5.28 0.79 0.56
N PHE A 55 -4.66 1.87 1.05
CA PHE A 55 -4.02 1.88 2.36
C PHE A 55 -4.18 3.24 3.05
N PRO A 56 -5.23 3.45 3.86
CA PRO A 56 -5.46 4.70 4.57
C PRO A 56 -4.28 5.12 5.48
N ILE A 57 -3.49 4.17 5.98
CA ILE A 57 -2.21 4.45 6.67
C ILE A 57 -1.18 5.09 5.74
N ASN A 58 -1.08 4.66 4.48
CA ASN A 58 -0.16 5.26 3.50
C ASN A 58 -0.53 6.74 3.25
N VAL A 59 -1.83 7.05 3.12
CA VAL A 59 -2.31 8.43 2.96
C VAL A 59 -1.91 9.30 4.15
N ILE A 60 -2.04 8.78 5.37
CA ILE A 60 -1.61 9.46 6.60
C ILE A 60 -0.10 9.72 6.60
N LEU A 61 0.68 8.74 6.16
CA LEU A 61 2.14 8.80 6.21
C LEU A 61 2.76 9.53 5.00
N ASN A 62 2.01 9.74 3.91
CA ASN A 62 2.52 10.28 2.64
C ASN A 62 3.36 11.55 2.84
N TRP A 63 2.78 12.50 3.57
CA TRP A 63 3.43 13.78 3.82
C TRP A 63 4.58 13.74 4.84
N PRO A 64 4.44 13.14 6.04
CA PRO A 64 5.57 13.08 6.97
C PRO A 64 6.75 12.30 6.40
N MET A 65 6.52 11.24 5.61
CA MET A 65 7.58 10.49 4.94
C MET A 65 8.37 11.32 3.92
N ALA A 66 7.76 12.35 3.32
CA ALA A 66 8.40 13.24 2.35
C ALA A 66 9.37 14.27 2.97
N THR A 67 9.63 14.20 4.29
CA THR A 67 10.47 15.16 5.02
C THR A 67 11.78 14.54 5.48
N THR A 68 12.85 15.33 5.62
CA THR A 68 14.15 14.84 6.12
C THR A 68 14.04 14.27 7.54
N ALA A 69 13.25 14.91 8.40
CA ALA A 69 13.01 14.42 9.76
C ALA A 69 12.14 13.15 9.77
N GLY A 70 11.19 13.03 8.85
CA GLY A 70 10.42 11.80 8.65
C GLY A 70 11.32 10.65 8.21
N PHE A 71 12.18 10.87 7.21
CA PHE A 71 13.18 9.89 6.79
C PHE A 71 14.03 9.40 7.98
N ALA A 72 14.58 10.30 8.79
CA ALA A 72 15.35 9.93 9.98
C ALA A 72 14.52 9.17 11.04
N ALA A 73 13.26 9.57 11.25
CA ALA A 73 12.37 8.91 12.20
C ALA A 73 12.00 7.49 11.76
N PHE A 74 11.64 7.29 10.49
CA PHE A 74 11.22 5.99 9.95
C PHE A 74 12.40 5.02 9.70
N LEU A 75 13.65 5.49 9.72
CA LEU A 75 14.82 4.61 9.79
C LEU A 75 15.11 4.08 11.20
N ASN A 76 14.44 4.61 12.24
CA ASN A 76 14.71 4.20 13.61
C ASN A 76 14.06 2.85 13.93
N ASP A 77 14.85 1.86 14.36
CA ASP A 77 14.36 0.50 14.71
C ASP A 77 13.26 0.47 15.78
N LYS A 78 13.22 1.45 16.69
CA LYS A 78 12.16 1.51 17.70
C LYS A 78 10.85 1.98 17.08
N VAL A 79 10.93 2.97 16.18
CA VAL A 79 9.77 3.46 15.42
C VAL A 79 9.24 2.34 14.52
N ASN A 80 10.12 1.65 13.79
CA ASN A 80 9.74 0.52 12.93
C ASN A 80 9.09 -0.63 13.70
N ARG A 81 9.58 -0.96 14.90
CA ARG A 81 8.93 -1.96 15.76
C ARG A 81 7.51 -1.55 16.17
N LEU A 82 7.32 -0.30 16.58
CA LEU A 82 5.98 0.20 16.94
C LEU A 82 5.03 0.21 15.74
N PHE A 83 5.49 0.64 14.57
CA PHE A 83 4.69 0.58 13.34
C PHE A 83 4.36 -0.85 12.95
N LYS A 84 5.30 -1.79 13.11
CA LYS A 84 5.03 -3.22 12.91
C LYS A 84 3.92 -3.71 13.83
N ASP A 85 3.91 -3.32 15.10
CA ASP A 85 2.86 -3.72 16.04
C ASP A 85 1.49 -3.14 15.64
N ILE A 86 1.44 -1.88 15.21
CA ILE A 86 0.23 -1.22 14.66
C ILE A 86 -0.28 -1.96 13.42
N LEU A 87 0.61 -2.22 12.45
CA LEU A 87 0.25 -2.90 11.20
C LEU A 87 -0.19 -4.36 11.45
N ASN A 88 0.44 -5.05 12.41
CA ASN A 88 0.02 -6.38 12.81
C ASN A 88 -1.36 -6.37 13.48
N TYR A 89 -1.68 -5.34 14.28
CA TYR A 89 -3.00 -5.19 14.87
C TYR A 89 -4.05 -5.02 13.77
N TRP A 90 -3.85 -4.04 12.87
CA TRP A 90 -4.79 -3.78 11.78
C TRP A 90 -4.91 -4.98 10.83
N GLY A 91 -3.80 -5.67 10.54
CA GLY A 91 -3.79 -6.89 9.73
C GLY A 91 -4.63 -8.02 10.34
N LYS A 92 -4.66 -8.16 11.67
CA LYS A 92 -5.56 -9.11 12.34
C LYS A 92 -7.03 -8.75 12.13
N TYR A 93 -7.38 -7.47 12.22
CA TYR A 93 -8.74 -7.00 11.92
C TYR A 93 -9.09 -7.24 10.44
N LEU A 94 -8.22 -6.89 9.50
CA LEU A 94 -8.45 -7.12 8.07
C LEU A 94 -8.55 -8.61 7.70
N SER A 95 -7.97 -9.49 8.50
CA SER A 95 -8.09 -10.94 8.37
C SER A 95 -9.37 -11.52 8.99
N SER A 96 -10.14 -10.71 9.73
CA SER A 96 -11.33 -11.17 10.45
C SER A 96 -12.62 -11.00 9.62
N PRO A 97 -13.68 -11.77 9.89
CA PRO A 97 -14.96 -11.64 9.19
C PRO A 97 -15.61 -10.26 9.31
N GLU A 98 -15.34 -9.53 10.39
CA GLU A 98 -15.88 -8.18 10.62
C GLU A 98 -15.46 -7.20 9.52
N SER A 99 -14.33 -7.43 8.86
CA SER A 99 -13.82 -6.60 7.75
C SER A 99 -14.59 -6.78 6.44
N THR A 100 -15.50 -7.75 6.30
CA THR A 100 -16.24 -7.98 5.05
C THR A 100 -17.34 -6.96 4.78
N TYR A 101 -17.60 -6.02 5.70
CA TYR A 101 -18.66 -5.02 5.56
C TYR A 101 -18.50 -4.12 4.31
N VAL A 102 -17.30 -4.02 3.75
CA VAL A 102 -17.01 -3.29 2.50
C VAL A 102 -17.13 -4.15 1.24
N LEU A 103 -17.26 -5.47 1.39
CA LEU A 103 -17.41 -6.44 0.30
C LEU A 103 -18.87 -6.57 -0.12
N THR A 104 -19.45 -5.46 -0.58
CA THR A 104 -20.87 -5.30 -0.89
C THR A 104 -21.07 -4.85 -2.34
N ASP A 105 -22.34 -4.83 -2.77
CA ASP A 105 -22.78 -4.32 -4.06
C ASP A 105 -23.14 -2.83 -4.05
N ASP A 106 -22.73 -2.07 -3.01
CA ASP A 106 -22.90 -0.62 -3.00
C ASP A 106 -22.27 -0.01 -4.26
N PRO A 107 -23.02 0.75 -5.09
CA PRO A 107 -22.54 1.17 -6.41
C PRO A 107 -21.25 2.00 -6.41
N ARG A 108 -20.91 2.65 -5.28
CA ARG A 108 -19.82 3.63 -5.17
C ARG A 108 -18.68 3.16 -4.30
N SER A 109 -18.99 2.61 -3.11
CA SER A 109 -17.98 2.23 -2.11
C SER A 109 -17.81 0.72 -1.94
N GLY A 110 -18.73 -0.08 -2.49
CA GLY A 110 -18.67 -1.53 -2.43
C GLY A 110 -17.69 -2.12 -3.43
N TRP A 111 -16.91 -3.11 -3.01
CA TRP A 111 -15.96 -3.82 -3.88
C TRP A 111 -16.61 -4.69 -4.97
N PHE A 112 -17.92 -4.97 -4.87
CA PHE A 112 -18.73 -5.59 -5.92
C PHE A 112 -19.75 -4.64 -6.53
N GLY A 113 -19.64 -3.35 -6.21
CA GLY A 113 -20.46 -2.29 -6.78
C GLY A 113 -20.13 -1.99 -8.24
N THR A 114 -21.02 -1.22 -8.88
CA THR A 114 -20.88 -0.78 -10.27
C THR A 114 -19.52 -0.16 -10.56
N ASP A 115 -19.06 0.76 -9.70
CA ASP A 115 -17.80 1.47 -9.92
C ASP A 115 -16.57 0.55 -9.79
N ALA A 116 -16.62 -0.46 -8.91
CA ALA A 116 -15.56 -1.46 -8.74
C ALA A 116 -15.53 -2.48 -9.87
N MET A 117 -16.71 -2.93 -10.31
CA MET A 117 -16.86 -3.87 -11.41
C MET A 117 -16.55 -3.23 -12.76
N GLU A 118 -16.74 -1.92 -12.93
CA GLU A 118 -16.25 -1.18 -14.12
C GLU A 118 -14.72 -1.23 -14.23
N ALA A 119 -14.01 -1.12 -13.09
CA ALA A 119 -12.56 -1.27 -13.04
C ALA A 119 -12.09 -2.74 -13.13
N MET A 120 -12.96 -3.70 -12.77
CA MET A 120 -12.69 -5.15 -12.78
C MET A 120 -13.77 -5.94 -13.55
N PRO A 121 -13.94 -5.71 -14.87
CA PRO A 121 -15.10 -6.18 -15.65
C PRO A 121 -15.22 -7.71 -15.76
N ASN A 122 -14.14 -8.46 -15.55
CA ASN A 122 -14.13 -9.92 -15.63
C ASN A 122 -13.96 -10.59 -14.25
N PHE A 123 -14.21 -9.88 -13.15
CA PHE A 123 -13.89 -10.33 -11.80
C PHE A 123 -14.28 -11.79 -11.51
N VAL A 124 -15.52 -12.17 -11.81
CA VAL A 124 -16.03 -13.53 -11.53
C VAL A 124 -15.37 -14.61 -12.39
N LYS A 125 -14.95 -14.25 -13.61
CA LYS A 125 -14.26 -15.16 -14.53
C LYS A 125 -12.80 -15.34 -14.14
N GLU A 126 -12.17 -14.28 -13.66
CA GLU A 126 -10.74 -14.26 -13.37
C GLU A 126 -10.41 -14.78 -11.96
N PHE A 127 -11.23 -14.48 -10.96
CA PHE A 127 -10.92 -14.82 -9.56
C PHE A 127 -11.73 -16.00 -9.04
N GLU A 128 -11.13 -16.75 -8.11
CA GLU A 128 -11.77 -17.85 -7.39
C GLU A 128 -12.83 -17.31 -6.43
N CYS A 129 -14.05 -17.16 -6.93
CA CYS A 129 -15.19 -16.67 -6.13
C CYS A 129 -16.51 -17.32 -6.55
N ASP A 130 -17.56 -17.14 -5.74
CA ASP A 130 -18.92 -17.60 -6.00
C ASP A 130 -19.92 -16.45 -5.73
N PRO A 131 -20.42 -15.76 -6.76
CA PRO A 131 -21.34 -14.64 -6.61
C PRO A 131 -22.66 -14.96 -5.90
N LYS A 132 -23.00 -16.24 -5.75
CA LYS A 132 -24.21 -16.68 -5.05
C LYS A 132 -24.02 -16.74 -3.53
N LYS A 133 -22.78 -16.67 -3.05
CA LYS A 133 -22.45 -16.66 -1.61
C LYS A 133 -22.32 -15.22 -1.11
N PRO A 134 -22.58 -14.97 0.19
CA PRO A 134 -22.23 -13.70 0.84
C PRO A 134 -20.78 -13.32 0.54
N HIS A 135 -20.55 -12.05 0.22
CA HIS A 135 -19.22 -11.51 -0.11
C HIS A 135 -18.48 -12.31 -1.19
N TYR A 136 -19.22 -12.92 -2.12
CA TYR A 136 -18.72 -13.81 -3.16
C TYR A 136 -17.90 -15.01 -2.64
N GLY A 137 -18.09 -15.38 -1.37
CA GLY A 137 -17.37 -16.46 -0.69
C GLY A 137 -16.08 -16.06 0.02
N TYR A 138 -15.66 -14.79 -0.06
CA TYR A 138 -14.51 -14.28 0.69
C TYR A 138 -14.85 -14.16 2.18
N LYS A 139 -13.88 -14.50 3.03
CA LYS A 139 -14.06 -14.57 4.49
C LYS A 139 -13.64 -13.32 5.24
N SER A 140 -12.85 -12.46 4.61
CA SER A 140 -12.32 -11.22 5.16
C SER A 140 -11.90 -10.28 4.03
N TRP A 141 -11.61 -9.02 4.35
CA TRP A 141 -11.04 -8.09 3.39
C TRP A 141 -9.68 -8.56 2.89
N ASP A 142 -8.84 -9.12 3.76
CA ASP A 142 -7.51 -9.63 3.37
C ASP A 142 -7.64 -10.81 2.39
N ASP A 143 -8.58 -11.74 2.63
CA ASP A 143 -8.88 -12.86 1.71
C ASP A 143 -9.34 -12.38 0.32
N PHE A 144 -10.09 -11.28 0.27
CA PHE A 144 -10.45 -10.59 -0.98
C PHE A 144 -9.25 -9.84 -1.60
N PHE A 145 -8.41 -9.20 -0.79
CA PHE A 145 -7.29 -8.39 -1.26
C PHE A 145 -6.21 -9.25 -1.91
N VAL A 146 -5.90 -10.40 -1.29
CA VAL A 146 -4.97 -11.41 -1.83
C VAL A 146 -5.66 -12.52 -2.64
N ARG A 147 -6.87 -12.24 -3.14
CA ARG A 147 -7.69 -13.16 -3.92
C ARG A 147 -6.90 -13.88 -5.01
N LYS A 148 -7.22 -15.15 -5.20
CA LYS A 148 -6.55 -16.01 -6.17
C LYS A 148 -7.20 -15.91 -7.53
N TYR A 149 -6.38 -15.92 -8.57
CA TYR A 149 -6.84 -16.20 -9.92
C TYR A 149 -7.33 -17.64 -10.02
N ARG A 150 -8.38 -17.85 -10.82
CA ARG A 150 -8.76 -19.20 -11.25
C ARG A 150 -7.60 -19.84 -12.03
N PRO A 151 -7.48 -21.17 -12.02
CA PRO A 151 -6.47 -21.87 -12.80
C PRO A 151 -6.52 -21.46 -14.28
N GLY A 152 -5.36 -21.14 -14.85
CA GLY A 152 -5.19 -20.81 -16.27
C GLY A 152 -5.39 -19.34 -16.66
N ILE A 153 -5.78 -18.46 -15.75
CA ILE A 153 -5.93 -17.02 -16.05
C ILE A 153 -4.57 -16.32 -16.27
N ARG A 154 -3.54 -16.77 -15.57
CA ARG A 154 -2.16 -16.28 -15.68
C ARG A 154 -1.19 -17.44 -15.94
N PRO A 155 -1.13 -17.97 -17.17
CA PRO A 155 -0.14 -18.99 -17.50
C PRO A 155 1.28 -18.39 -17.43
N VAL A 156 2.23 -19.15 -16.90
CA VAL A 156 3.65 -18.79 -16.95
C VAL A 156 4.16 -19.11 -18.35
N GLU A 157 4.76 -18.13 -19.00
CA GLU A 157 5.41 -18.33 -20.31
C GLU A 157 6.64 -19.21 -20.13
N ALA A 158 6.79 -20.25 -20.96
CA ALA A 158 7.91 -21.18 -20.96
C ALA A 158 8.36 -21.64 -19.56
N PRO A 159 7.49 -22.32 -18.79
CA PRO A 159 7.76 -22.65 -17.38
C PRO A 159 8.94 -23.59 -17.16
N ASP A 160 9.37 -24.29 -18.21
CA ASP A 160 10.48 -25.25 -18.20
C ASP A 160 11.75 -24.70 -18.89
N ASP A 161 11.77 -23.42 -19.30
CA ASP A 161 12.92 -22.77 -19.94
C ASP A 161 13.59 -21.78 -18.98
N ASP A 162 14.71 -22.20 -18.38
CA ASP A 162 15.50 -21.39 -17.46
C ASP A 162 16.10 -20.12 -18.10
N TYR A 163 16.07 -19.98 -19.43
CA TYR A 163 16.51 -18.77 -20.13
C TYR A 163 15.42 -17.69 -20.23
N VAL A 164 14.17 -18.03 -19.90
CA VAL A 164 13.03 -17.10 -19.99
C VAL A 164 12.72 -16.50 -18.63
N ILE A 165 12.82 -15.17 -18.53
CA ILE A 165 12.42 -14.43 -17.33
C ILE A 165 11.01 -13.89 -17.54
N ALA A 166 10.03 -14.49 -16.87
CA ALA A 166 8.66 -14.00 -16.85
C ALA A 166 8.51 -12.78 -15.92
N ASN A 167 7.49 -11.96 -16.18
CA ASN A 167 7.18 -10.82 -15.31
C ASN A 167 6.67 -11.30 -13.94
N ALA A 168 7.17 -10.70 -12.86
CA ALA A 168 6.87 -11.14 -11.50
C ALA A 168 5.46 -10.75 -11.03
N CYS A 169 4.88 -9.69 -11.59
CA CYS A 169 3.55 -9.22 -11.24
C CYS A 169 2.92 -8.42 -12.38
N GLU A 170 1.69 -7.98 -12.16
CA GLU A 170 0.91 -7.15 -13.08
C GLU A 170 1.43 -5.71 -13.07
N SER A 171 2.67 -5.56 -13.55
CA SER A 171 3.38 -4.29 -13.59
C SER A 171 4.04 -4.09 -14.95
N ALA A 172 4.28 -2.83 -15.30
CA ALA A 172 5.13 -2.47 -16.41
C ALA A 172 6.51 -2.05 -15.88
N PRO A 173 7.62 -2.45 -16.51
CA PRO A 173 8.94 -2.03 -16.09
C PRO A 173 9.03 -0.49 -16.21
N PHE A 174 9.25 0.19 -15.07
CA PHE A 174 9.38 1.64 -15.03
C PHE A 174 10.67 2.12 -15.73
N LYS A 175 11.79 1.41 -15.51
CA LYS A 175 13.08 1.68 -16.13
C LYS A 175 13.91 0.41 -16.23
N LEU A 176 14.55 0.19 -17.36
CA LEU A 176 15.54 -0.86 -17.55
C LEU A 176 16.94 -0.23 -17.57
N ALA A 177 17.83 -0.72 -16.70
CA ALA A 177 19.24 -0.35 -16.68
C ALA A 177 20.10 -1.61 -16.86
N ARG A 178 21.19 -1.50 -17.60
CA ARG A 178 22.18 -2.57 -17.79
C ARG A 178 23.51 -2.11 -17.20
N GLU A 179 24.37 -3.07 -16.83
CA GLU A 179 25.73 -2.80 -16.33
C GLU A 179 25.79 -1.89 -15.08
N VAL A 180 24.81 -2.05 -14.19
CA VAL A 180 24.72 -1.28 -12.94
C VAL A 180 25.88 -1.60 -11.99
N CYS A 181 26.51 -0.55 -11.48
CA CYS A 181 27.68 -0.64 -10.61
C CYS A 181 27.31 -0.82 -9.13
N LYS A 182 28.21 -1.41 -8.33
CA LYS A 182 28.01 -1.60 -6.88
C LYS A 182 27.85 -0.27 -6.11
N ARG A 183 28.44 0.81 -6.64
CA ARG A 183 28.30 2.19 -6.17
C ARG A 183 28.13 3.08 -7.38
N ASP A 184 27.12 3.93 -7.36
CA ASP A 184 26.89 4.95 -8.39
C ASP A 184 26.61 6.32 -7.72
N TRP A 185 26.84 7.42 -8.43
CA TRP A 185 26.72 8.77 -7.87
C TRP A 185 25.29 9.31 -7.98
N PHE A 186 24.70 9.70 -6.85
CA PHE A 186 23.34 10.23 -6.79
C PHE A 186 23.35 11.76 -6.75
N TRP A 187 22.82 12.42 -7.78
CA TRP A 187 22.38 13.81 -7.67
C TRP A 187 20.96 13.98 -8.23
N ILE A 188 20.25 14.93 -7.61
CA ILE A 188 18.80 15.14 -7.63
C ILE A 188 18.18 15.09 -9.04
N LYS A 189 17.21 14.17 -9.18
CA LYS A 189 16.30 13.94 -10.33
C LYS A 189 16.91 13.43 -11.64
N ASN A 190 17.76 12.39 -11.58
CA ASN A 190 17.88 11.38 -12.65
C ASN A 190 18.55 10.07 -12.13
N GLN A 191 17.75 9.18 -11.55
CA GLN A 191 18.21 8.05 -10.74
C GLN A 191 18.99 6.97 -11.53
N GLN A 192 20.22 6.69 -11.10
CA GLN A 192 20.97 5.46 -11.37
C GLN A 192 20.92 4.57 -10.11
N TYR A 193 20.95 3.24 -10.29
CA TYR A 193 20.76 2.27 -9.21
C TYR A 193 22.12 1.81 -8.66
N SER A 194 22.29 1.83 -7.34
CA SER A 194 23.47 1.29 -6.64
C SER A 194 23.06 0.07 -5.81
N LEU A 195 23.82 -1.02 -5.91
CA LEU A 195 23.56 -2.23 -5.11
C LEU A 195 23.95 -2.08 -3.63
N GLY A 196 24.77 -1.08 -3.29
CA GLY A 196 25.31 -0.91 -1.93
C GLY A 196 24.38 -0.27 -0.90
N GLU A 197 23.24 0.28 -1.32
CA GLU A 197 22.29 1.01 -0.44
C GLU A 197 20.99 0.23 -0.16
N HIS A 198 20.89 -1.03 -0.64
CA HIS A 198 19.72 -1.91 -0.47
C HIS A 198 20.04 -3.22 0.29
N GLY A 199 21.01 -3.19 1.21
CA GLY A 199 21.38 -4.31 2.07
C GLY A 199 20.83 -4.19 3.48
#